data_AF-A0A6A3T060-F1
#
_entry.id   AF-A0A6A3T060-F1
#
_cell.length_a   1.000
_cell.length_b   1.000
_cell.length_c   1.000
_cell.angle_alpha   90.00
_cell.angle_beta   90.00
_cell.angle_gamma   90.00
#
_symmetry.space_group_name_H-M   'P 1'
#
loop_
_entity.id
_entity.type
_entity.pdbx_description
1 polymer ?
#
loop_
_entity_poly.entity_id
_entity_poly.type
_entity_poly.pdbx_seq_one_letter_code
_entity_poly.pdbx_strand_id
1 'polypeptide(L)'
;MAAICPWRMTTAASTPTQQSSSPTLQEIMDEELALRLQDEEWIQLAELDDSEVLDLDDSEDEFEDKEPVPVSEGHDGYDDYDESYDLGDDACSDDFGAGPGFNSLRESMRRQAKHEGHRGTFLAKSHIDLGRNGSGAQENMFDELTQAVLRKLMNKEIVTAVKARVHTGREANVFHGLGLEKATGQERELTLKIFKIFKGDFTRATECDPTGRRYGMEYVRKNIRRHLKAQTEREYKYLSRASAALATGTITETESVGRCARVPKPFILREHMLVTEFVGADGHLAPSLGDARLSGAQLRSAYTDLLRAVRRLYQRARLIHGQLTAASILYHNGQCWIMDLGHAVEVGPESHAKMLTRSLDNLHAFFRSCGVPTATKRQVGLLDVDVARQYVMMESPEQLLRRFPVLEPLLRD
;
A
#
# COMPACT_ATOMS: atom_id res chain seq x y z
N MET A 1 -17.29 -23.89 21.74
CA MET A 1 -16.75 -23.39 23.02
C MET A 1 -15.96 -22.13 22.72
N ALA A 2 -16.22 -21.05 23.45
CA ALA A 2 -16.04 -19.66 23.04
C ALA A 2 -14.60 -19.23 22.72
N ALA A 3 -14.44 -18.49 21.62
CA ALA A 3 -13.25 -17.74 21.26
C ALA A 3 -13.02 -16.61 22.27
N ILE A 4 -11.85 -16.61 22.90
CA ILE A 4 -11.46 -15.61 23.88
C ILE A 4 -10.68 -14.53 23.11
N CYS A 5 -11.27 -13.34 22.99
CA CYS A 5 -10.59 -12.17 22.46
C CYS A 5 -9.51 -11.66 23.44
N PRO A 6 -8.33 -11.22 22.96
CA PRO A 6 -7.17 -10.94 23.81
C PRO A 6 -7.26 -9.66 24.66
N TRP A 7 -8.31 -8.85 24.54
CA TRP A 7 -8.45 -7.59 25.29
C TRP A 7 -9.06 -7.74 26.71
N ARG A 8 -9.17 -8.96 27.24
CA ARG A 8 -9.57 -9.21 28.64
C ARG A 8 -8.33 -9.36 29.53
N MET A 9 -7.99 -8.28 30.23
CA MET A 9 -6.95 -8.27 31.26
C MET A 9 -7.29 -9.26 32.39
N THR A 10 -6.40 -10.20 32.66
CA THR A 10 -6.32 -10.88 33.96
C THR A 10 -5.00 -10.50 34.62
N THR A 11 -5.10 -10.05 35.86
CA THR A 11 -4.02 -9.68 36.76
C THR A 11 -3.34 -10.93 37.32
N ALA A 12 -2.02 -11.08 37.19
CA ALA A 12 -1.22 -11.91 38.09
C ALA A 12 0.27 -11.52 38.09
N ALA A 13 0.74 -11.15 39.29
CA ALA A 13 2.00 -11.42 39.96
C ALA A 13 3.38 -11.18 39.28
N SER A 14 4.18 -10.43 40.02
CA SER A 14 5.58 -10.03 39.87
C SER A 14 6.61 -11.17 40.02
N THR A 15 7.67 -11.12 39.20
CA THR A 15 9.01 -11.69 39.48
C THR A 15 10.09 -10.85 38.77
N PRO A 16 11.39 -10.93 39.13
CA PRO A 16 12.19 -9.76 39.47
C PRO A 16 13.05 -9.22 38.32
N THR A 17 13.40 -7.95 38.50
CA THR A 17 14.16 -7.04 37.66
C THR A 17 15.55 -7.56 37.27
N GLN A 18 15.77 -7.82 35.97
CA GLN A 18 17.08 -7.69 35.35
C GLN A 18 17.24 -6.24 34.89
N GLN A 19 18.28 -5.58 35.39
CA GLN A 19 18.66 -4.22 34.96
C GLN A 19 19.11 -4.28 33.50
N SER A 20 18.28 -3.80 32.58
CA SER A 20 18.69 -3.45 31.22
C SER A 20 19.40 -2.11 31.27
N SER A 21 20.70 -2.09 30.97
CA SER A 21 21.44 -0.86 30.71
C SER A 21 20.79 -0.09 29.56
N SER A 22 20.56 1.21 29.75
CA SER A 22 20.05 2.09 28.70
C SER A 22 21.04 2.13 27.52
N PRO A 23 20.57 1.99 26.27
CA PRO A 23 21.44 2.04 25.11
C PRO A 23 22.13 3.41 25.02
N THR A 24 23.38 3.38 24.60
CA THR A 24 24.21 4.57 24.41
C THR A 24 23.73 5.37 23.21
N LEU A 25 23.99 6.68 23.21
CA LEU A 25 23.57 7.59 22.13
C LEU A 25 24.15 7.19 20.76
N GLN A 26 25.31 6.52 20.76
CA GLN A 26 25.93 5.95 19.58
C GLN A 26 25.11 4.76 19.04
N GLU A 27 24.64 3.85 19.90
CA GLU A 27 23.79 2.71 19.51
C GLU A 27 22.45 3.17 18.95
N ILE A 28 21.86 4.23 19.51
CA ILE A 28 20.62 4.82 19.00
C ILE A 28 20.85 5.46 17.62
N MET A 29 21.95 6.18 17.43
CA MET A 29 22.31 6.76 16.14
C MET A 29 22.62 5.70 15.09
N ASP A 30 23.28 4.61 15.48
CA ASP A 30 23.61 3.48 14.62
C ASP A 30 22.35 2.67 14.26
N GLU A 31 21.40 2.51 15.18
CA GLU A 31 20.09 1.91 14.94
C GLU A 31 19.22 2.78 14.00
N GLU A 32 19.20 4.09 14.21
CA GLU A 32 18.48 5.04 13.34
C GLU A 32 19.10 5.08 11.92
N LEU A 33 20.43 5.03 11.81
CA LEU A 33 21.15 4.95 10.55
C LEU A 33 20.92 3.61 9.85
N ALA A 34 20.92 2.49 10.59
CA ALA A 34 20.62 1.16 10.05
C ALA A 34 19.19 1.09 9.50
N LEU A 35 18.21 1.68 10.21
CA LEU A 35 16.83 1.78 9.73
C LEU A 35 16.73 2.62 8.45
N ARG A 36 17.48 3.73 8.35
CA ARG A 36 17.51 4.57 7.13
C ARG A 36 18.16 3.88 5.94
N LEU A 37 19.29 3.20 6.15
CA LEU A 37 19.99 2.46 5.09
C LEU A 37 19.17 1.27 4.60
N GLN A 38 18.45 0.58 5.50
CA GLN A 38 17.50 -0.46 5.14
C GLN A 38 16.37 0.10 4.28
N ASP A 39 15.78 1.23 4.66
CA ASP A 39 14.70 1.87 3.89
C ASP A 39 15.13 2.19 2.45
N GLU A 40 16.38 2.63 2.25
CA GLU A 40 16.94 2.88 0.92
C GLU A 40 17.18 1.58 0.13
N GLU A 41 17.65 0.51 0.76
CA GLU A 41 17.86 -0.79 0.11
C GLU A 41 16.55 -1.46 -0.32
N TRP A 42 15.48 -1.35 0.47
CA TRP A 42 14.16 -1.90 0.12
C TRP A 42 13.51 -1.15 -1.06
N ILE A 43 13.72 0.17 -1.15
CA ILE A 43 13.33 1.01 -2.29
C ILE A 43 14.16 0.67 -3.54
N GLN A 44 15.47 0.46 -3.40
CA GLN A 44 16.33 0.10 -4.53
C GLN A 44 16.07 -1.31 -5.03
N LEU A 45 15.91 -2.30 -4.14
CA LEU A 45 15.42 -3.63 -4.50
C LEU A 45 14.02 -3.54 -5.10
N ALA A 46 13.27 -2.45 -4.82
CA ALA A 46 12.00 -2.18 -5.42
C ALA A 46 12.10 -1.72 -6.89
N GLU A 47 13.05 -0.85 -7.19
CA GLU A 47 13.23 -0.21 -8.50
C GLU A 47 14.11 -1.02 -9.48
N LEU A 48 15.03 -1.86 -8.97
CA LEU A 48 16.03 -2.58 -9.80
C LEU A 48 15.48 -3.66 -10.75
N ASP A 49 14.16 -3.91 -10.80
CA ASP A 49 13.56 -5.04 -11.53
C ASP A 49 12.56 -4.62 -12.62
N ASP A 50 12.39 -3.32 -12.89
CA ASP A 50 11.59 -2.86 -14.03
C ASP A 50 12.22 -3.26 -15.38
N SER A 51 13.50 -3.66 -15.39
CA SER A 51 14.21 -4.16 -16.59
C SER A 51 13.89 -5.61 -16.98
N GLU A 52 13.27 -6.42 -16.11
CA GLU A 52 12.88 -7.81 -16.43
C GLU A 52 11.35 -8.01 -16.54
N VAL A 53 10.56 -6.93 -16.57
CA VAL A 53 9.08 -6.99 -16.63
C VAL A 53 8.48 -6.35 -17.90
N LEU A 54 9.30 -5.85 -18.83
CA LEU A 54 8.84 -5.25 -20.10
C LEU A 54 9.21 -6.04 -21.36
N ASP A 55 9.28 -7.37 -21.30
CA ASP A 55 9.45 -8.21 -22.51
C ASP A 55 8.24 -9.12 -22.82
N LEU A 56 7.04 -8.71 -22.39
CA LEU A 56 5.79 -9.32 -22.86
C LEU A 56 4.85 -8.17 -23.29
N ASP A 57 4.86 -7.89 -24.60
CA ASP A 57 3.99 -6.97 -25.36
C ASP A 57 4.36 -5.48 -25.41
N ASP A 58 5.63 -5.19 -25.75
CA ASP A 58 6.07 -3.94 -26.38
C ASP A 58 6.62 -4.21 -27.80
N SER A 59 5.81 -4.85 -28.65
CA SER A 59 5.94 -4.59 -30.08
C SER A 59 5.43 -3.17 -30.31
N GLU A 60 6.36 -2.24 -30.53
CA GLU A 60 6.07 -0.91 -31.03
C GLU A 60 5.31 -1.06 -32.36
N ASP A 61 3.99 -0.88 -32.33
CA ASP A 61 3.22 -0.62 -33.55
C ASP A 61 3.56 0.82 -33.97
N GLU A 62 4.62 0.96 -34.77
CA GLU A 62 4.81 2.11 -35.64
C GLU A 62 3.56 2.24 -36.51
N PHE A 63 2.75 3.26 -36.19
CA PHE A 63 1.66 3.71 -37.05
C PHE A 63 2.31 4.28 -38.33
N GLU A 64 2.50 3.45 -39.36
CA GLU A 64 2.72 3.94 -40.71
C GLU A 64 1.42 4.62 -41.18
N ASP A 65 1.39 5.95 -41.12
CA ASP A 65 0.42 6.78 -41.81
C ASP A 65 0.53 6.56 -43.32
N LYS A 66 -0.21 5.58 -43.86
CA LYS A 66 -0.46 5.51 -45.30
C LYS A 66 -1.47 6.59 -45.68
N GLU A 67 -0.99 7.59 -46.41
CA GLU A 67 -1.84 8.62 -47.03
C GLU A 67 -2.98 7.99 -47.86
N PRO A 68 -4.18 8.57 -47.83
CA PRO A 68 -5.30 8.07 -48.62
C PRO A 68 -5.10 8.37 -50.11
N VAL A 69 -5.10 7.31 -50.93
CA VAL A 69 -5.15 7.37 -52.39
C VAL A 69 -6.51 7.93 -52.83
N PRO A 70 -6.58 8.88 -53.79
CA PRO A 70 -7.85 9.45 -54.22
C PRO A 70 -8.66 8.43 -55.04
N VAL A 71 -9.95 8.37 -54.74
CA VAL A 71 -10.95 7.56 -55.44
C VAL A 71 -11.27 8.22 -56.78
N SER A 72 -11.05 7.50 -57.88
CA SER A 72 -11.64 7.81 -59.20
C SER A 72 -12.66 6.75 -59.56
N GLU A 73 -13.84 7.21 -59.98
CA GLU A 73 -15.01 6.43 -60.40
C GLU A 73 -14.79 5.64 -61.71
N GLY A 74 -15.51 4.52 -61.85
CA GLY A 74 -15.73 3.79 -63.12
C GLY A 74 -15.74 2.27 -62.92
N HIS A 75 -16.92 1.62 -63.00
CA HIS A 75 -17.37 0.77 -64.13
C HIS A 75 -16.76 -0.66 -64.05
N ASP A 76 -17.45 -1.69 -63.53
CA ASP A 76 -18.49 -2.57 -64.12
C ASP A 76 -17.95 -3.88 -64.74
N GLY A 77 -18.70 -4.99 -64.59
CA GLY A 77 -18.63 -6.16 -65.49
C GLY A 77 -18.02 -7.49 -64.99
N TYR A 78 -18.91 -8.39 -64.54
CA TYR A 78 -19.07 -9.84 -64.84
C TYR A 78 -17.91 -10.86 -65.01
N ASP A 79 -18.22 -12.09 -64.50
CA ASP A 79 -17.84 -13.46 -64.93
C ASP A 79 -16.37 -13.91 -64.74
N ASP A 80 -15.98 -15.18 -64.56
CA ASP A 80 -16.49 -16.53 -64.25
C ASP A 80 -15.19 -17.39 -64.20
N TYR A 81 -15.28 -18.68 -63.84
CA TYR A 81 -14.32 -19.79 -64.02
C TYR A 81 -13.68 -20.43 -62.77
N ASP A 82 -14.29 -21.57 -62.48
CA ASP A 82 -13.89 -22.81 -61.80
C ASP A 82 -12.56 -23.41 -62.34
N GLU A 83 -11.72 -24.00 -61.47
CA GLU A 83 -11.05 -25.28 -61.76
C GLU A 83 -10.35 -25.89 -60.54
N SER A 84 -10.68 -27.16 -60.34
CA SER A 84 -10.16 -28.20 -59.45
C SER A 84 -8.68 -28.58 -59.68
N TYR A 85 -8.02 -29.21 -58.70
CA TYR A 85 -7.57 -30.62 -58.75
C TYR A 85 -6.80 -31.04 -57.48
N ASP A 86 -7.42 -32.00 -56.80
CA ASP A 86 -6.98 -33.23 -56.14
C ASP A 86 -5.54 -33.57 -55.70
N LEU A 87 -5.55 -34.40 -54.65
CA LEU A 87 -4.48 -34.98 -53.85
C LEU A 87 -3.62 -36.03 -54.57
N GLY A 88 -2.36 -36.16 -54.12
CA GLY A 88 -1.51 -37.33 -54.40
C GLY A 88 -0.40 -37.45 -53.37
N ASP A 89 -0.52 -38.44 -52.49
CA ASP A 89 0.53 -38.97 -51.61
C ASP A 89 1.64 -39.64 -52.43
N ASP A 90 2.90 -39.49 -52.02
CA ASP A 90 3.89 -40.56 -52.21
C ASP A 90 5.04 -40.49 -51.19
N ALA A 91 5.46 -41.67 -50.74
CA ALA A 91 6.28 -41.89 -49.55
C ALA A 91 7.77 -42.15 -49.86
N CYS A 92 8.61 -41.73 -48.89
CA CYS A 92 9.86 -42.36 -48.40
C CYS A 92 11.11 -42.44 -49.30
N SER A 93 12.21 -41.78 -48.89
CA SER A 93 13.48 -42.43 -48.47
C SER A 93 14.63 -41.45 -48.13
N ASP A 94 15.23 -41.70 -46.96
CA ASP A 94 16.64 -41.62 -46.52
C ASP A 94 17.48 -40.31 -46.50
N ASP A 95 17.51 -39.72 -45.30
CA ASP A 95 18.66 -39.52 -44.38
C ASP A 95 20.07 -39.13 -44.90
N PHE A 96 20.54 -37.96 -44.44
CA PHE A 96 21.92 -37.73 -43.94
C PHE A 96 21.89 -36.61 -42.89
N GLY A 97 22.12 -36.95 -41.62
CA GLY A 97 22.03 -36.03 -40.48
C GLY A 97 23.26 -35.16 -40.19
N ALA A 98 23.06 -34.17 -39.29
CA ALA A 98 24.08 -33.59 -38.41
C ALA A 98 23.49 -32.61 -37.36
N GLY A 99 23.29 -33.08 -36.12
CA GLY A 99 23.77 -32.40 -34.90
C GLY A 99 22.90 -31.32 -34.19
N PRO A 100 22.85 -31.33 -32.83
CA PRO A 100 21.99 -30.47 -32.00
C PRO A 100 22.74 -29.32 -31.30
N GLY A 101 21.98 -28.33 -30.81
CA GLY A 101 22.33 -27.58 -29.59
C GLY A 101 22.95 -26.20 -29.80
N PHE A 102 22.13 -25.16 -29.61
CA PHE A 102 22.62 -23.87 -29.15
C PHE A 102 21.72 -23.33 -28.03
N ASN A 103 21.62 -24.07 -26.92
CA ASN A 103 21.26 -23.44 -25.66
C ASN A 103 22.50 -22.64 -25.22
N SER A 104 22.44 -21.35 -25.49
CA SER A 104 23.47 -20.36 -25.17
C SER A 104 24.12 -20.63 -23.80
N LEU A 105 25.45 -20.71 -23.78
CA LEU A 105 26.27 -20.84 -22.56
C LEU A 105 25.85 -19.82 -21.49
N ARG A 106 25.37 -18.65 -21.92
CA ARG A 106 24.83 -17.58 -21.08
C ARG A 106 23.59 -18.01 -20.29
N GLU A 107 22.71 -18.80 -20.90
CA GLU A 107 21.48 -19.29 -20.28
C GLU A 107 21.75 -20.46 -19.32
N SER A 108 22.74 -21.31 -19.66
CA SER A 108 23.27 -22.33 -18.75
C SER A 108 23.91 -21.69 -17.51
N MET A 109 24.73 -20.65 -17.69
CA MET A 109 25.36 -19.94 -16.56
C MET A 109 24.33 -19.18 -15.71
N ARG A 110 23.28 -18.62 -16.32
CA ARG A 110 22.16 -17.98 -15.58
C ARG A 110 21.39 -19.01 -14.74
N ARG A 111 21.19 -20.23 -15.26
CA ARG A 111 20.57 -21.35 -14.51
C ARG A 111 21.49 -21.88 -13.40
N GLN A 112 22.80 -21.95 -13.63
CA GLN A 112 23.78 -22.32 -12.60
C GLN A 112 23.85 -21.30 -11.46
N ALA A 113 23.90 -20.00 -11.77
CA ALA A 113 23.87 -18.94 -10.75
C ALA A 113 22.57 -18.99 -9.90
N LYS A 114 21.43 -19.34 -10.52
CA LYS A 114 20.14 -19.52 -9.85
C LYS A 114 20.10 -20.76 -8.94
N HIS A 115 20.82 -21.83 -9.32
CA HIS A 115 20.95 -23.06 -8.54
C HIS A 115 21.98 -22.96 -7.42
N GLU A 116 23.05 -22.19 -7.61
CA GLU A 116 24.10 -21.98 -6.60
C GLU A 116 23.62 -21.07 -5.47
N GLY A 117 22.76 -20.08 -5.74
CA GLY A 117 22.10 -19.27 -4.71
C GLY A 117 21.05 -20.01 -3.86
N HIS A 118 20.66 -21.24 -4.23
CA HIS A 118 19.65 -22.04 -3.51
C HIS A 118 20.26 -23.08 -2.55
N ARG A 119 21.59 -23.10 -2.38
CA ARG A 119 22.25 -24.00 -1.42
C ARG A 119 22.59 -23.28 -0.13
N GLY A 120 21.57 -23.13 0.72
CA GLY A 120 21.78 -23.13 2.16
C GLY A 120 21.13 -22.00 2.93
N THR A 121 19.88 -22.22 3.36
CA THR A 121 19.39 -21.75 4.66
C THR A 121 18.19 -22.59 5.07
N PHE A 122 18.23 -23.08 6.30
CA PHE A 122 17.23 -23.96 6.94
C PHE A 122 15.99 -23.16 7.37
N LEU A 123 15.45 -22.31 6.49
CA LEU A 123 14.25 -21.51 6.73
C LEU A 123 13.04 -22.20 6.09
N ALA A 124 11.91 -22.21 6.80
CA ALA A 124 10.68 -22.83 6.34
C ALA A 124 10.31 -22.32 4.94
N LYS A 125 9.96 -23.25 4.03
CA LYS A 125 9.63 -22.94 2.63
C LYS A 125 8.55 -21.84 2.59
N SER A 126 8.83 -20.75 1.88
CA SER A 126 7.87 -19.66 1.71
C SER A 126 6.58 -20.21 1.13
N HIS A 127 5.45 -19.96 1.78
CA HIS A 127 4.17 -20.54 1.39
C HIS A 127 3.02 -19.57 1.65
N ILE A 128 1.98 -19.70 0.84
CA ILE A 128 0.72 -18.97 1.01
C ILE A 128 -0.16 -19.85 1.91
N ASP A 129 -0.30 -19.49 3.19
CA ASP A 129 -1.16 -20.18 4.16
C ASP A 129 -2.35 -19.30 4.53
N LEU A 130 -3.38 -19.33 3.69
CA LEU A 130 -4.61 -18.57 3.90
C LEU A 130 -5.51 -19.16 5.02
N GLY A 131 -5.00 -20.12 5.81
CA GLY A 131 -5.67 -20.69 6.97
C GLY A 131 -6.58 -21.87 6.63
N ARG A 132 -6.61 -22.85 7.54
CA ARG A 132 -7.29 -24.14 7.41
C ARG A 132 -8.80 -24.03 7.65
N ASN A 133 -9.53 -23.47 6.69
CA ASN A 133 -10.96 -23.75 6.48
C ASN A 133 -11.21 -24.17 5.01
N GLY A 134 -10.57 -25.29 4.62
CA GLY A 134 -11.08 -26.20 3.60
C GLY A 134 -10.94 -25.79 2.12
N SER A 135 -10.34 -26.70 1.35
CA SER A 135 -10.29 -26.80 -0.12
C SER A 135 -9.28 -25.89 -0.83
N GLY A 136 -8.48 -26.50 -1.73
CA GLY A 136 -7.49 -25.85 -2.62
C GLY A 136 -8.09 -24.90 -3.65
N ALA A 137 -9.17 -24.20 -3.31
CA ALA A 137 -9.83 -23.17 -4.08
C ALA A 137 -9.25 -21.76 -3.83
N GLN A 138 -8.36 -21.59 -2.83
CA GLN A 138 -7.88 -20.27 -2.42
C GLN A 138 -6.61 -19.80 -3.13
N GLU A 139 -5.80 -20.69 -3.72
CA GLU A 139 -4.76 -20.27 -4.66
C GLU A 139 -5.38 -19.53 -5.87
N ASN A 140 -6.61 -19.90 -6.26
CA ASN A 140 -7.40 -19.23 -7.30
C ASN A 140 -8.06 -17.90 -6.84
N MET A 141 -7.81 -17.42 -5.61
CA MET A 141 -8.30 -16.09 -5.20
C MET A 141 -7.49 -14.96 -5.84
N PHE A 142 -6.25 -15.26 -6.25
CA PHE A 142 -5.36 -14.31 -6.91
C PHE A 142 -5.28 -14.65 -8.40
N ASP A 143 -5.40 -13.63 -9.24
CA ASP A 143 -5.13 -13.75 -10.66
C ASP A 143 -3.66 -14.18 -10.89
N GLU A 144 -3.38 -14.86 -12.01
CA GLU A 144 -2.05 -15.39 -12.35
C GLU A 144 -0.93 -14.35 -12.21
N LEU A 145 -1.21 -13.11 -12.62
CA LEU A 145 -0.28 -11.98 -12.50
C LEU A 145 0.01 -11.64 -11.03
N THR A 146 -1.03 -11.57 -10.19
CA THR A 146 -0.86 -11.30 -8.76
C THR A 146 -0.08 -12.42 -8.08
N GLN A 147 -0.33 -13.67 -8.46
CA GLN A 147 0.46 -14.81 -7.98
C GLN A 147 1.92 -14.72 -8.44
N ALA A 148 2.18 -14.28 -9.68
CA ALA A 148 3.55 -14.09 -10.16
C ALA A 148 4.30 -13.02 -9.36
N VAL A 149 3.65 -11.89 -9.05
CA VAL A 149 4.21 -10.84 -8.18
C VAL A 149 4.49 -11.38 -6.78
N LEU A 150 3.55 -12.10 -6.16
CA LEU A 150 3.74 -12.73 -4.85
C LEU A 150 4.90 -13.72 -4.86
N ARG A 151 5.01 -14.57 -5.89
CA ARG A 151 6.13 -15.50 -6.04
C ARG A 151 7.47 -14.77 -6.13
N LYS A 152 7.54 -13.64 -6.85
CA LYS A 152 8.76 -12.81 -6.91
C LYS A 152 9.14 -12.26 -5.53
N LEU A 153 8.16 -11.77 -4.75
CA LEU A 153 8.41 -11.28 -3.39
C LEU A 153 8.87 -12.42 -2.46
N MET A 154 8.25 -13.60 -2.55
CA MET A 154 8.67 -14.77 -1.78
C MET A 154 10.07 -15.27 -2.14
N ASN A 155 10.40 -15.32 -3.44
CA ASN A 155 11.72 -15.72 -3.92
C ASN A 155 12.85 -14.77 -3.47
N LYS A 156 12.52 -13.50 -3.21
CA LYS A 156 13.47 -12.51 -2.67
C LYS A 156 13.55 -12.53 -1.14
N GLU A 157 12.85 -13.48 -0.48
CA GLU A 157 12.75 -13.63 0.98
C GLU A 157 12.22 -12.37 1.67
N ILE A 158 11.45 -11.59 0.92
CA ILE A 158 10.87 -10.33 1.38
C ILE A 158 9.61 -10.62 2.18
N VAL A 159 8.74 -11.44 1.60
CA VAL A 159 7.55 -11.98 2.24
C VAL A 159 7.80 -13.46 2.41
N THR A 160 7.93 -13.92 3.64
CA THR A 160 8.12 -15.33 3.96
C THR A 160 6.82 -16.10 3.85
N ALA A 161 5.71 -15.50 4.28
CA ALA A 161 4.39 -16.13 4.18
C ALA A 161 3.29 -15.10 3.97
N VAL A 162 2.27 -15.45 3.17
CA VAL A 162 1.01 -14.72 3.13
C VAL A 162 0.01 -15.54 3.93
N LYS A 163 -0.47 -14.99 5.04
CA LYS A 163 -1.39 -15.64 5.97
C LYS A 163 -2.84 -15.35 5.53
N ALA A 164 -3.66 -14.78 6.41
CA ALA A 164 -5.08 -14.57 6.17
C ALA A 164 -5.41 -13.23 5.50
N ARG A 165 -6.56 -13.17 4.84
CA ARG A 165 -7.18 -11.89 4.44
C ARG A 165 -7.78 -11.22 5.66
N VAL A 166 -7.27 -10.05 6.03
CA VAL A 166 -7.73 -9.34 7.24
C VAL A 166 -8.83 -8.33 6.95
N HIS A 167 -8.77 -7.65 5.80
CA HIS A 167 -9.78 -6.69 5.42
C HIS A 167 -10.12 -6.78 3.93
N THR A 168 -11.41 -6.65 3.62
CA THR A 168 -11.91 -6.60 2.24
C THR A 168 -12.50 -5.21 2.02
N GLY A 169 -11.72 -4.33 1.43
CA GLY A 169 -12.15 -2.99 1.07
C GLY A 169 -12.86 -2.97 -0.28
N ARG A 170 -13.45 -1.81 -0.60
CA ARG A 170 -14.03 -1.54 -1.92
C ARG A 170 -12.94 -1.67 -3.00
N GLU A 171 -11.82 -0.98 -2.81
CA GLU A 171 -10.75 -0.81 -3.82
C GLU A 171 -9.59 -1.80 -3.68
N ALA A 172 -9.39 -2.36 -2.50
CA ALA A 172 -8.28 -3.28 -2.25
C ALA A 172 -8.69 -4.38 -1.28
N ASN A 173 -8.00 -5.51 -1.38
CA ASN A 173 -7.95 -6.51 -0.31
C ASN A 173 -6.67 -6.29 0.50
N VAL A 174 -6.77 -6.48 1.82
CA VAL A 174 -5.65 -6.37 2.74
C VAL A 174 -5.41 -7.74 3.35
N PHE A 175 -4.19 -8.23 3.20
CA PHE A 175 -3.73 -9.51 3.72
C PHE A 175 -2.68 -9.31 4.80
N HIS A 176 -2.67 -10.21 5.77
CA HIS A 176 -1.59 -10.33 6.72
C HIS A 176 -0.48 -11.18 6.08
N GLY A 177 0.75 -10.70 6.16
CA GLY A 177 1.94 -11.44 5.76
C GLY A 177 2.98 -11.46 6.86
N LEU A 178 3.93 -12.36 6.73
CA LEU A 178 5.16 -12.39 7.49
C LEU A 178 6.32 -12.08 6.55
N GLY A 179 7.30 -11.34 7.03
CA GLY A 179 8.59 -11.15 6.38
C GLY A 179 9.72 -11.36 7.37
N LEU A 180 10.94 -11.31 6.86
CA LEU A 180 12.16 -11.34 7.67
C LEU A 180 12.83 -9.97 7.61
N GLU A 181 13.15 -9.42 8.77
CA GLU A 181 13.98 -8.24 8.85
C GLU A 181 15.44 -8.68 8.71
N LYS A 182 16.07 -8.38 7.57
CA LYS A 182 17.41 -8.89 7.22
C LYS A 182 18.50 -8.48 8.23
N ALA A 183 18.37 -7.33 8.86
CA ALA A 183 19.36 -6.83 9.81
C ALA A 183 19.33 -7.57 11.16
N THR A 184 18.14 -7.94 11.63
CA THR A 184 17.95 -8.60 12.95
C THR A 184 17.73 -10.10 12.83
N GLY A 185 17.38 -10.57 11.63
CA GLY A 185 16.93 -11.95 11.37
C GLY A 185 15.58 -12.28 12.02
N GLN A 186 14.85 -11.29 12.54
CA GLN A 186 13.58 -11.52 13.22
C GLN A 186 12.41 -11.54 12.24
N GLU A 187 11.38 -12.32 12.60
CA GLU A 187 10.11 -12.31 11.89
C GLU A 187 9.36 -11.00 12.16
N ARG A 188 8.87 -10.38 11.09
CA ARG A 188 8.10 -9.15 11.14
C ARG A 188 6.73 -9.36 10.52
N GLU A 189 5.69 -8.83 11.16
CA GLU A 189 4.35 -8.79 10.59
C GLU A 189 4.22 -7.68 9.53
N LEU A 190 3.64 -8.02 8.39
CA LEU A 190 3.46 -7.16 7.22
C LEU A 190 2.00 -7.10 6.81
N THR A 191 1.62 -5.97 6.22
CA THR A 191 0.34 -5.79 5.54
C THR A 191 0.56 -5.81 4.04
N LEU A 192 -0.15 -6.67 3.31
CA LEU A 192 -0.16 -6.67 1.84
C LEU A 192 -1.49 -6.12 1.34
N LYS A 193 -1.49 -4.88 0.85
CA LYS A 193 -2.63 -4.24 0.22
C LYS A 193 -2.58 -4.49 -1.29
N ILE A 194 -3.54 -5.25 -1.81
CA ILE A 194 -3.64 -5.65 -3.22
C ILE A 194 -4.88 -4.96 -3.81
N PHE A 195 -4.65 -4.06 -4.77
CA PHE A 195 -5.72 -3.30 -5.41
C PHE A 195 -6.50 -4.17 -6.41
N LYS A 196 -7.82 -3.99 -6.43
CA LYS A 196 -8.75 -4.79 -7.24
C LYS A 196 -9.08 -4.05 -8.53
N ILE A 197 -9.25 -4.82 -9.59
CA ILE A 197 -9.94 -4.35 -10.79
C ILE A 197 -11.44 -4.28 -10.49
N PHE A 198 -12.09 -3.16 -10.77
CA PHE A 198 -13.53 -3.02 -10.67
C PHE A 198 -14.22 -3.43 -11.96
N LYS A 199 -15.44 -3.98 -11.85
CA LYS A 199 -16.29 -4.26 -13.02
C LYS A 199 -16.58 -2.99 -13.84
N GLY A 200 -16.62 -1.83 -13.19
CA GLY A 200 -16.78 -0.54 -13.86
C GLY A 200 -15.58 -0.12 -14.70
N ASP A 201 -14.39 -0.67 -14.46
CA ASP A 201 -13.20 -0.30 -15.22
C ASP A 201 -13.25 -0.82 -16.66
N PHE A 202 -14.09 -1.83 -16.91
CA PHE A 202 -14.35 -2.40 -18.23
C PHE A 202 -15.39 -1.63 -19.04
N THR A 203 -16.00 -0.54 -18.53
CA THR A 203 -16.98 0.24 -19.32
C THR A 203 -16.37 0.78 -20.60
N ARG A 204 -15.05 1.06 -20.59
CA ARG A 204 -14.31 1.50 -21.78
C ARG A 204 -14.25 0.43 -22.89
N ALA A 205 -14.46 -0.84 -22.59
CA ALA A 205 -14.58 -1.88 -23.62
C ALA A 205 -15.90 -1.78 -24.42
N THR A 206 -16.90 -1.10 -23.87
CA THR A 206 -18.17 -0.82 -24.56
C THR A 206 -18.20 0.53 -25.27
N GLU A 207 -17.20 1.38 -25.01
CA GLU A 207 -17.03 2.67 -25.67
C GLU A 207 -16.44 2.47 -27.07
N CYS A 208 -16.91 3.27 -28.02
CA CYS A 208 -16.35 3.36 -29.37
C CYS A 208 -15.42 4.56 -29.47
N ASP A 209 -14.36 4.43 -30.25
CA ASP A 209 -13.54 5.54 -30.68
C ASP A 209 -14.33 6.49 -31.63
N PRO A 210 -13.81 7.67 -31.96
CA PRO A 210 -14.46 8.60 -32.90
C PRO A 210 -14.69 8.03 -34.30
N THR A 211 -14.02 6.91 -34.64
CA THR A 211 -14.19 6.18 -35.91
C THR A 211 -15.26 5.08 -35.84
N GLY A 212 -15.90 4.90 -34.69
CA GLY A 212 -16.93 3.89 -34.45
C GLY A 212 -16.40 2.50 -34.06
N ARG A 213 -15.08 2.32 -33.95
CA ARG A 213 -14.46 1.04 -33.55
C ARG A 213 -14.43 0.91 -32.04
N ARG A 214 -14.74 -0.29 -31.54
CA ARG A 214 -14.66 -0.61 -30.11
C ARG A 214 -13.21 -0.80 -29.69
N TYR A 215 -12.88 -0.37 -28.48
CA TYR A 215 -11.57 -0.66 -27.91
C TYR A 215 -11.36 -2.17 -27.74
N GLY A 216 -10.20 -2.67 -28.17
CA GLY A 216 -9.80 -4.05 -27.93
C GLY A 216 -9.73 -4.36 -26.44
N MET A 217 -10.17 -5.54 -26.03
CA MET A 217 -10.21 -5.92 -24.62
C MET A 217 -8.81 -5.95 -23.97
N GLU A 218 -7.79 -6.25 -24.76
CA GLU A 218 -6.37 -6.20 -24.35
C GLU A 218 -5.90 -4.78 -24.01
N TYR A 219 -6.19 -3.82 -24.88
CA TYR A 219 -5.92 -2.39 -24.63
C TYR A 219 -6.59 -1.90 -23.35
N VAL A 220 -7.86 -2.27 -23.14
CA VAL A 220 -8.60 -1.94 -21.91
C VAL A 220 -7.89 -2.53 -20.69
N ARG A 221 -7.49 -3.81 -20.72
CA ARG A 221 -6.73 -4.43 -19.61
C ARG A 221 -5.39 -3.73 -19.35
N LYS A 222 -4.61 -3.38 -20.38
CA LYS A 222 -3.33 -2.63 -20.23
C LYS A 222 -3.58 -1.25 -19.58
N ASN A 223 -4.68 -0.57 -19.92
CA ASN A 223 -5.06 0.70 -19.31
C ASN A 223 -5.48 0.56 -17.84
N ILE A 224 -6.30 -0.44 -17.51
CA ILE A 224 -6.72 -0.71 -16.13
C ILE A 224 -5.50 -0.96 -15.25
N ARG A 225 -4.56 -1.80 -15.72
CA ARG A 225 -3.32 -2.10 -14.98
C ARG A 225 -2.48 -0.85 -14.76
N ARG A 226 -2.29 -0.02 -15.80
CA ARG A 226 -1.59 1.27 -15.67
C ARG A 226 -2.26 2.17 -14.63
N HIS A 227 -3.59 2.22 -14.59
CA HIS A 227 -4.33 2.99 -13.60
C HIS A 227 -4.10 2.46 -12.17
N LEU A 228 -4.17 1.15 -11.96
CA LEU A 228 -3.94 0.53 -10.66
C LEU A 228 -2.50 0.73 -10.17
N LYS A 229 -1.51 0.60 -11.07
CA LYS A 229 -0.10 0.89 -10.76
C LYS A 229 0.06 2.35 -10.32
N ALA A 230 -0.47 3.30 -11.09
CA ALA A 230 -0.42 4.73 -10.75
C ALA A 230 -1.14 5.06 -9.42
N GLN A 231 -2.25 4.38 -9.11
CA GLN A 231 -2.94 4.53 -7.82
C GLN A 231 -2.07 4.01 -6.66
N THR A 232 -1.43 2.86 -6.82
CA THR A 232 -0.58 2.23 -5.81
C THR A 232 0.68 3.06 -5.57
N GLU A 233 1.32 3.55 -6.64
CA GLU A 233 2.45 4.49 -6.60
C GLU A 233 2.10 5.76 -5.83
N ARG A 234 0.91 6.32 -6.07
CA ARG A 234 0.44 7.52 -5.36
C ARG A 234 0.29 7.26 -3.87
N GLU A 235 -0.35 6.14 -3.50
CA GLU A 235 -0.52 5.80 -2.08
C GLU A 235 0.82 5.58 -1.38
N TYR A 236 1.77 4.88 -2.03
CA TYR A 236 3.13 4.72 -1.54
C TYR A 236 3.82 6.07 -1.30
N LYS A 237 3.82 6.94 -2.31
CA LYS A 237 4.41 8.30 -2.22
C LYS A 237 3.84 9.10 -1.06
N TYR A 238 2.53 9.04 -0.85
CA TYR A 238 1.86 9.80 0.22
C TYR A 238 2.08 9.19 1.60
N LEU A 239 2.12 7.87 1.73
CA LEU A 239 2.51 7.21 2.98
C LEU A 239 3.96 7.54 3.37
N SER A 240 4.91 7.52 2.43
CA SER A 240 6.30 7.88 2.72
C SER A 240 6.44 9.32 3.21
N ARG A 241 5.78 10.27 2.53
CA ARG A 241 5.74 11.69 2.95
C ARG A 241 5.09 11.87 4.31
N ALA A 242 3.95 11.21 4.54
CA ALA A 242 3.24 11.27 5.81
C ALA A 242 4.06 10.66 6.96
N SER A 243 4.70 9.53 6.73
CA SER A 243 5.57 8.85 7.70
C SER A 243 6.70 9.77 8.14
N ALA A 244 7.43 10.37 7.18
CA ALA A 244 8.50 11.32 7.48
C ALA A 244 8.01 12.56 8.25
N ALA A 245 6.86 13.11 7.87
CA ALA A 245 6.26 14.28 8.52
C ALA A 245 5.79 14.01 9.95
N LEU A 246 5.35 12.79 10.25
CA LEU A 246 4.82 12.39 11.55
C LEU A 246 5.91 11.84 12.48
N ALA A 247 7.01 11.31 11.94
CA ALA A 247 8.15 10.79 12.70
C ALA A 247 8.95 11.88 13.46
N THR A 248 8.93 13.13 12.99
CA THR A 248 9.72 14.25 13.54
C THR A 248 9.14 14.85 14.83
N GLY A 249 8.78 14.02 15.80
CA GLY A 249 8.38 14.44 17.15
C GLY A 249 9.31 13.85 18.20
N THR A 250 10.12 14.69 18.83
CA THR A 250 11.02 14.35 19.93
C THR A 250 10.29 13.53 20.99
N ILE A 251 10.69 12.28 21.15
CA ILE A 251 10.37 11.47 22.33
C ILE A 251 11.27 12.04 23.44
N THR A 252 10.81 13.07 24.14
CA THR A 252 11.35 13.30 25.49
C THR A 252 10.80 12.20 26.37
N GLU A 253 11.67 11.30 26.81
CA GLU A 253 11.41 10.03 27.50
C GLU A 253 10.60 10.14 28.81
N THR A 254 10.31 11.36 29.25
CA THR A 254 9.45 11.61 30.40
C THR A 254 7.99 11.81 29.97
N GLU A 255 7.22 10.76 30.26
CA GLU A 255 5.77 10.75 30.46
C GLU A 255 4.90 10.61 29.21
N SER A 256 3.86 9.78 29.37
CA SER A 256 2.85 9.32 28.43
C SER A 256 1.97 10.41 27.78
N VAL A 257 2.48 11.62 27.63
CA VAL A 257 1.76 12.83 27.22
C VAL A 257 2.22 13.22 25.80
N GLY A 258 1.40 12.88 24.80
CA GLY A 258 1.53 13.42 23.44
C GLY A 258 2.19 12.50 22.41
N ARG A 259 1.70 11.26 22.28
CA ARG A 259 2.08 10.39 21.17
C ARG A 259 1.37 10.87 19.89
N CYS A 260 2.07 11.61 19.02
CA CYS A 260 1.53 11.99 17.71
C CYS A 260 0.99 10.76 16.95
N ALA A 261 -0.13 10.91 16.25
CA ALA A 261 -0.66 9.83 15.42
C ALA A 261 0.36 9.42 14.34
N ARG A 262 0.32 8.15 13.96
CA ARG A 262 1.24 7.53 13.01
C ARG A 262 0.54 7.15 11.71
N VAL A 263 1.32 6.76 10.72
CA VAL A 263 0.84 6.07 9.50
C VAL A 263 1.66 4.78 9.35
N PRO A 264 1.12 3.72 8.74
CA PRO A 264 1.89 2.53 8.43
C PRO A 264 3.10 2.88 7.58
N LYS A 265 4.29 2.44 7.99
CA LYS A 265 5.49 2.62 7.17
C LYS A 265 5.37 1.79 5.88
N PRO A 266 5.49 2.39 4.69
CA PRO A 266 5.52 1.62 3.45
C PRO A 266 6.91 1.01 3.27
N PHE A 267 6.96 -0.25 2.84
CA PHE A 267 8.22 -0.95 2.57
C PHE A 267 8.41 -1.19 1.08
N ILE A 268 7.37 -1.63 0.38
CA ILE A 268 7.50 -2.13 -0.99
C ILE A 268 6.30 -1.74 -1.81
N LEU A 269 6.60 -1.33 -3.03
CA LEU A 269 5.65 -1.07 -4.07
C LEU A 269 5.95 -2.01 -5.25
N ARG A 270 4.94 -2.78 -5.69
CA ARG A 270 5.02 -3.59 -6.91
C ARG A 270 3.70 -3.62 -7.64
N GLU A 271 3.68 -3.05 -8.84
CA GLU A 271 2.48 -3.02 -9.68
C GLU A 271 1.28 -2.49 -8.87
N HIS A 272 0.23 -3.29 -8.72
CA HIS A 272 -0.99 -3.01 -7.95
C HIS A 272 -0.93 -3.53 -6.51
N MET A 273 0.26 -3.74 -5.96
CA MET A 273 0.49 -4.25 -4.60
C MET A 273 1.39 -3.32 -3.79
N LEU A 274 0.97 -3.06 -2.57
CA LEU A 274 1.66 -2.24 -1.59
C LEU A 274 1.87 -3.04 -0.30
N VAL A 275 3.13 -3.18 0.12
CA VAL A 275 3.50 -3.81 1.39
C VAL A 275 3.84 -2.73 2.41
N THR A 276 3.15 -2.74 3.55
CA THR A 276 3.33 -1.78 4.64
C THR A 276 3.50 -2.47 5.98
N GLU A 277 3.82 -1.68 7.00
CA GLU A 277 3.77 -2.08 8.39
C GLU A 277 2.41 -2.66 8.76
N PHE A 278 2.43 -3.73 9.55
CA PHE A 278 1.22 -4.29 10.14
C PHE A 278 0.83 -3.53 11.40
N VAL A 279 -0.40 -3.01 11.41
CA VAL A 279 -0.97 -2.30 12.56
C VAL A 279 -1.99 -3.22 13.22
N GLY A 280 -1.51 -4.02 14.16
CA GLY A 280 -2.28 -5.04 14.82
C GLY A 280 -1.43 -5.92 15.72
N ALA A 281 -2.02 -7.02 16.17
CA ALA A 281 -1.35 -8.04 16.96
C ALA A 281 -1.90 -9.43 16.62
N ASP A 282 -1.05 -10.45 16.69
CA ASP A 282 -1.41 -11.86 16.47
C ASP A 282 -2.12 -12.10 15.13
N GLY A 283 -1.70 -11.38 14.07
CA GLY A 283 -2.33 -11.44 12.75
C GLY A 283 -3.74 -10.84 12.64
N HIS A 284 -4.22 -10.15 13.67
CA HIS A 284 -5.47 -9.39 13.64
C HIS A 284 -5.20 -7.89 13.54
N LEU A 285 -5.87 -7.21 12.61
CA LEU A 285 -5.81 -5.75 12.52
C LEU A 285 -6.34 -5.12 13.82
N ALA A 286 -5.70 -4.02 14.21
CA ALA A 286 -6.18 -3.20 15.31
C ALA A 286 -7.61 -2.69 15.04
N PRO A 287 -8.42 -2.45 16.08
CA PRO A 287 -9.78 -1.92 15.90
C PRO A 287 -9.74 -0.51 15.31
N SER A 288 -10.77 -0.19 14.53
CA SER A 288 -11.00 1.19 14.10
C SER A 288 -11.26 2.09 15.32
N LEU A 289 -11.02 3.39 15.20
CA LEU A 289 -11.28 4.36 16.26
C LEU A 289 -12.77 4.36 16.64
N GLY A 290 -13.66 4.11 15.67
CA GLY A 290 -15.10 3.97 15.90
C GLY A 290 -15.49 2.74 16.71
N ASP A 291 -14.76 1.64 16.55
CA ASP A 291 -15.00 0.38 17.26
C ASP A 291 -14.21 0.27 18.57
N ALA A 292 -13.18 1.09 18.75
CA ALA A 292 -12.34 1.12 19.93
C ALA A 292 -13.10 1.67 21.14
N ARG A 293 -13.11 0.91 22.24
CA ARG A 293 -13.70 1.33 23.52
C ARG A 293 -12.71 2.18 24.30
N LEU A 294 -12.77 3.49 24.12
CA LEU A 294 -11.87 4.45 24.75
C LEU A 294 -12.51 5.13 25.96
N SER A 295 -11.72 5.32 27.02
CA SER A 295 -12.10 6.19 28.14
C SER A 295 -12.13 7.67 27.73
N GLY A 296 -12.81 8.51 28.51
CA GLY A 296 -12.85 9.95 28.23
C GLY A 296 -11.47 10.63 28.18
N ALA A 297 -10.49 10.13 28.95
CA ALA A 297 -9.11 10.61 28.89
C ALA A 297 -8.41 10.18 27.59
N GLN A 298 -8.57 8.92 27.19
CA GLN A 298 -8.02 8.42 25.92
C GLN A 298 -8.64 9.11 24.70
N LEU A 299 -9.94 9.40 24.72
CA LEU A 299 -10.61 10.16 23.65
C LEU A 299 -10.04 11.57 23.51
N ARG A 300 -9.77 12.26 24.62
CA ARG A 300 -9.13 13.58 24.59
C ARG A 300 -7.71 13.53 24.02
N SER A 301 -6.91 12.54 24.43
CA SER A 301 -5.57 12.32 23.88
C SER A 301 -5.64 12.03 22.38
N ALA A 302 -6.48 11.08 21.97
CA ALA A 302 -6.67 10.70 20.58
C ALA A 302 -7.07 11.90 19.71
N TYR A 303 -7.96 12.77 20.21
CA TYR A 303 -8.33 14.00 19.52
C TYR A 303 -7.12 14.95 19.33
N THR A 304 -6.36 15.22 20.39
CA THR A 304 -5.19 16.10 20.30
C THR A 304 -4.10 15.51 19.39
N ASP A 305 -3.89 14.20 19.46
CA ASP A 305 -2.89 13.49 18.66
C ASP A 305 -3.26 13.50 17.17
N LEU A 306 -4.54 13.31 16.84
CA LEU A 306 -5.05 13.42 15.48
C LEU A 306 -5.03 14.85 14.97
N LEU A 307 -5.41 15.84 15.78
CA LEU A 307 -5.38 17.23 15.35
C LEU A 307 -3.95 17.70 15.05
N ARG A 308 -2.98 17.30 15.88
CA ARG A 308 -1.55 17.51 15.62
C ARG A 308 -1.09 16.80 14.35
N ALA A 309 -1.52 15.55 14.13
CA ALA A 309 -1.19 14.81 12.92
C ALA A 309 -1.76 15.45 11.65
N VAL A 310 -3.02 15.91 11.68
CA VAL A 310 -3.63 16.65 10.55
C VAL A 310 -2.85 17.93 10.25
N ARG A 311 -2.41 18.66 11.28
CA ARG A 311 -1.52 19.82 11.11
C ARG A 311 -0.19 19.42 10.44
N ARG A 312 0.48 18.38 10.90
CA ARG A 312 1.76 17.92 10.32
C ARG A 312 1.61 17.41 8.89
N LEU A 313 0.53 16.69 8.59
CA LEU A 313 0.18 16.30 7.23
C LEU A 313 0.00 17.52 6.33
N TYR A 314 -0.73 18.53 6.79
CA TYR A 314 -0.97 19.75 6.02
C TYR A 314 0.30 20.59 5.83
N GLN A 315 1.04 20.87 6.91
CA GLN A 315 2.16 21.81 6.92
C GLN A 315 3.45 21.18 6.40
N ARG A 316 3.81 19.99 6.89
CA ARG A 316 5.09 19.33 6.59
C ARG A 316 4.95 18.41 5.38
N ALA A 317 3.95 17.52 5.37
CA ALA A 317 3.77 16.60 4.25
C ALA A 317 3.15 17.28 3.02
N ARG A 318 2.52 18.46 3.17
CA ARG A 318 1.73 19.15 2.13
C ARG A 318 0.63 18.26 1.56
N LEU A 319 -0.05 17.51 2.43
CA LEU A 319 -1.13 16.58 2.10
C LEU A 319 -2.39 16.87 2.92
N ILE A 320 -3.54 16.64 2.29
CA ILE A 320 -4.86 16.59 2.92
C ILE A 320 -5.40 15.18 2.69
N HIS A 321 -5.77 14.48 3.75
CA HIS A 321 -6.25 13.10 3.65
C HIS A 321 -7.48 12.94 2.75
N GLY A 322 -8.37 13.93 2.72
CA GLY A 322 -9.54 13.98 1.82
C GLY A 322 -10.73 13.10 2.23
N GLN A 323 -10.51 12.03 3.00
CA GLN A 323 -11.54 11.11 3.49
C GLN A 323 -11.30 10.67 4.95
N LEU A 324 -10.84 11.58 5.80
CA LEU A 324 -10.57 11.25 7.20
C LEU A 324 -11.88 11.00 7.97
N THR A 325 -12.04 9.79 8.51
CA THR A 325 -13.19 9.37 9.33
C THR A 325 -12.71 8.45 10.46
N ALA A 326 -13.56 8.18 11.46
CA ALA A 326 -13.20 7.27 12.54
C ALA A 326 -12.95 5.82 12.07
N ALA A 327 -13.50 5.43 10.90
CA ALA A 327 -13.27 4.12 10.30
C ALA A 327 -11.90 4.01 9.59
N SER A 328 -11.35 5.12 9.09
CA SER A 328 -10.04 5.17 8.43
C SER A 328 -8.88 5.38 9.41
N ILE A 329 -9.15 5.32 10.71
CA ILE A 329 -8.16 5.48 11.78
C ILE A 329 -8.20 4.22 12.63
N LEU A 330 -7.07 3.56 12.83
CA LEU A 330 -6.95 2.45 13.77
C LEU A 330 -6.45 2.96 15.12
N TYR A 331 -6.83 2.27 16.20
CA TYR A 331 -6.31 2.54 17.53
C TYR A 331 -5.51 1.32 18.04
N HIS A 332 -4.20 1.50 18.17
CA HIS A 332 -3.28 0.43 18.54
C HIS A 332 -2.24 0.92 19.55
N ASN A 333 -2.03 0.16 20.63
CA ASN A 333 -1.03 0.46 21.67
C ASN A 333 -1.06 1.90 22.20
N GLY A 334 -2.27 2.42 22.41
CA GLY A 334 -2.47 3.77 22.91
C GLY A 334 -2.31 4.89 21.87
N GLN A 335 -2.15 4.56 20.59
CA GLN A 335 -1.87 5.51 19.51
C GLN A 335 -2.91 5.40 18.39
N CYS A 336 -3.19 6.54 17.75
CA CYS A 336 -3.96 6.59 16.52
C CYS A 336 -3.04 6.32 15.31
N TRP A 337 -3.54 5.51 14.38
CA TRP A 337 -2.88 5.19 13.11
C TRP A 337 -3.80 5.58 11.97
N ILE A 338 -3.36 6.54 11.16
CA ILE A 338 -4.10 7.02 10.00
C ILE A 338 -3.84 6.06 8.83
N MET A 339 -4.91 5.54 8.24
CA MET A 339 -4.86 4.59 7.13
C MET A 339 -5.36 5.23 5.83
N ASP A 340 -5.19 4.54 4.70
CA ASP A 340 -5.81 4.87 3.40
C ASP A 340 -5.50 6.29 2.86
N LEU A 341 -4.21 6.57 2.67
CA LEU A 341 -3.75 7.81 2.02
C LEU A 341 -3.87 7.79 0.48
N GLY A 342 -4.40 6.72 -0.13
CA GLY A 342 -4.57 6.63 -1.59
C GLY A 342 -5.49 7.70 -2.20
N HIS A 343 -6.41 8.24 -1.40
CA HIS A 343 -7.29 9.36 -1.79
C HIS A 343 -6.84 10.72 -1.25
N ALA A 344 -5.67 10.80 -0.62
CA ALA A 344 -5.13 12.08 -0.20
C ALA A 344 -4.85 12.97 -1.41
N VAL A 345 -4.88 14.28 -1.18
CA VAL A 345 -4.60 15.30 -2.20
C VAL A 345 -3.50 16.22 -1.70
N GLU A 346 -2.67 16.71 -2.63
CA GLU A 346 -1.64 17.69 -2.29
C GLU A 346 -2.29 19.04 -1.95
N VAL A 347 -1.71 19.76 -0.99
CA VAL A 347 -2.21 21.10 -0.61
C VAL A 347 -2.05 22.04 -1.81
N GLY A 348 -3.14 22.67 -2.23
CA GLY A 348 -3.26 23.42 -3.48
C GLY A 348 -4.39 24.47 -3.38
N PRO A 349 -5.05 24.85 -4.50
CA PRO A 349 -6.00 25.97 -4.52
C PRO A 349 -7.27 25.71 -3.69
N GLU A 350 -8.15 26.72 -3.64
CA GLU A 350 -9.30 26.89 -2.72
C GLU A 350 -10.21 25.65 -2.51
N SER A 351 -10.31 24.74 -3.49
CA SER A 351 -11.04 23.48 -3.37
C SER A 351 -10.51 22.58 -2.24
N HIS A 352 -9.22 22.65 -1.93
CA HIS A 352 -8.55 21.82 -0.95
C HIS A 352 -8.87 22.26 0.50
N ALA A 353 -9.15 23.55 0.72
CA ALA A 353 -9.59 24.06 2.02
C ALA A 353 -10.96 23.49 2.45
N LYS A 354 -11.86 23.26 1.49
CA LYS A 354 -13.16 22.60 1.74
C LYS A 354 -12.97 21.15 2.16
N MET A 355 -12.04 20.43 1.53
CA MET A 355 -11.71 19.03 1.89
C MET A 355 -11.09 18.93 3.29
N LEU A 356 -10.22 19.87 3.67
CA LEU A 356 -9.69 19.95 5.03
C LEU A 356 -10.82 20.22 6.03
N THR A 357 -11.68 21.20 5.75
CA THR A 357 -12.81 21.54 6.63
C THR A 357 -13.71 20.33 6.85
N ARG A 358 -14.08 19.62 5.78
CA ARG A 358 -14.86 18.36 5.87
C ARG A 358 -14.16 17.29 6.73
N SER A 359 -12.84 17.15 6.59
CA SER A 359 -12.07 16.20 7.40
C SER A 359 -12.12 16.56 8.89
N LEU A 360 -12.02 17.85 9.22
CA LEU A 360 -12.13 18.35 10.59
C LEU A 360 -13.57 18.24 11.13
N ASP A 361 -14.58 18.49 10.31
CA ASP A 361 -15.98 18.29 10.67
C ASP A 361 -16.28 16.83 11.04
N ASN A 362 -15.78 15.88 10.23
CA ASN A 362 -15.94 14.45 10.51
C ASN A 362 -15.32 14.05 11.85
N LEU A 363 -14.09 14.51 12.12
CA LEU A 363 -13.42 14.27 13.41
C LEU A 363 -14.20 14.92 14.55
N HIS A 364 -14.58 16.19 14.41
CA HIS A 364 -15.31 16.92 15.43
C HIS A 364 -16.65 16.26 15.75
N ALA A 365 -17.42 15.85 14.73
CA ALA A 365 -18.68 15.15 14.90
C ALA A 365 -18.51 13.81 15.62
N PHE A 366 -17.48 13.03 15.26
CA PHE A 366 -17.16 11.77 15.94
C PHE A 366 -16.82 11.96 17.42
N PHE A 367 -15.87 12.82 17.76
CA PHE A 367 -15.50 13.00 19.16
C PHE A 367 -16.61 13.64 19.98
N ARG A 368 -17.45 14.49 19.37
CA ARG A 368 -18.63 15.05 20.02
C ARG A 368 -19.65 13.97 20.35
N SER A 369 -19.90 13.02 19.44
CA SER A 369 -20.82 11.90 19.70
C SER A 369 -20.28 10.94 20.77
N CYS A 370 -18.96 10.82 20.90
CA CYS A 370 -18.30 10.10 21.99
C CYS A 370 -18.30 10.85 23.34
N GLY A 371 -18.86 12.06 23.42
CA GLY A 371 -18.99 12.83 24.67
C GLY A 371 -17.73 13.61 25.07
N VAL A 372 -16.82 13.90 24.14
CA VAL A 372 -15.69 14.80 24.44
C VAL A 372 -16.23 16.23 24.64
N PRO A 373 -15.92 16.89 25.77
CA PRO A 373 -16.40 18.25 26.05
C PRO A 373 -15.70 19.27 25.14
N THR A 374 -16.33 20.43 24.96
CA THR A 374 -15.70 21.58 24.27
C THR A 374 -14.48 22.07 25.07
N ALA A 375 -13.44 22.50 24.37
CA ALA A 375 -12.24 23.05 24.97
C ALA A 375 -12.55 24.32 25.75
N THR A 376 -12.01 24.41 26.96
CA THR A 376 -12.05 25.65 27.76
C THR A 376 -10.64 25.99 28.23
N LYS A 377 -10.46 27.16 28.87
CA LYS A 377 -9.15 27.56 29.41
C LYS A 377 -8.59 26.58 30.44
N ARG A 378 -9.43 25.76 31.08
CA ARG A 378 -9.06 24.84 32.16
C ARG A 378 -9.22 23.36 31.80
N GLN A 379 -9.83 23.05 30.65
CA GLN A 379 -10.16 21.68 30.27
C GLN A 379 -9.79 21.42 28.81
N VAL A 380 -9.02 20.35 28.60
CA VAL A 380 -8.74 19.79 27.28
C VAL A 380 -10.05 19.26 26.68
N GLY A 381 -10.32 19.63 25.42
CA GLY A 381 -11.57 19.30 24.76
C GLY A 381 -11.55 19.67 23.28
N LEU A 382 -12.72 19.61 22.65
CA LEU A 382 -12.91 19.91 21.24
C LEU A 382 -12.80 21.39 20.96
N LEU A 383 -11.96 21.75 20.00
CA LEU A 383 -11.96 23.07 19.40
C LEU A 383 -13.11 23.16 18.38
N ASP A 384 -13.71 24.34 18.28
CA ASP A 384 -14.61 24.65 17.16
C ASP A 384 -13.89 24.42 15.83
N VAL A 385 -14.62 23.95 14.83
CA VAL A 385 -14.02 23.52 13.55
C VAL A 385 -13.26 24.65 12.87
N ASP A 386 -13.76 25.89 12.94
CA ASP A 386 -13.06 27.06 12.41
C ASP A 386 -11.74 27.34 13.14
N VAL A 387 -11.70 27.15 14.46
CA VAL A 387 -10.50 27.30 15.29
C VAL A 387 -9.51 26.18 15.01
N ALA A 388 -9.99 24.94 14.87
CA ALA A 388 -9.17 23.80 14.47
C ALA A 388 -8.58 23.99 13.06
N ARG A 389 -9.35 24.52 12.12
CA ARG A 389 -8.88 24.86 10.77
C ARG A 389 -7.79 25.93 10.81
N GLN A 390 -8.01 27.02 11.56
CA GLN A 390 -6.99 28.06 11.76
C GLN A 390 -5.72 27.45 12.38
N TYR A 391 -5.85 26.63 13.42
CA TYR A 391 -4.73 25.91 14.01
C TYR A 391 -3.97 25.06 12.99
N VAL A 392 -4.65 24.37 12.08
CA VAL A 392 -3.99 23.55 11.05
C VAL A 392 -3.26 24.42 10.02
N MET A 393 -3.86 25.54 9.60
CA MET A 393 -3.38 26.35 8.48
C MET A 393 -2.31 27.40 8.86
N MET A 394 -2.30 27.90 10.09
CA MET A 394 -1.36 28.94 10.52
C MET A 394 0.07 28.41 10.62
N GLU A 395 1.06 29.19 10.19
CA GLU A 395 2.48 28.81 10.37
C GLU A 395 2.86 28.77 11.85
N SER A 396 2.48 29.80 12.62
CA SER A 396 2.66 29.84 14.08
C SER A 396 1.31 29.79 14.81
N PRO A 397 0.97 28.67 15.50
CA PRO A 397 -0.29 28.52 16.22
C PRO A 397 -0.23 29.11 17.64
N GLU A 398 0.91 29.65 18.09
CA GLU A 398 1.14 30.04 19.49
C GLU A 398 0.12 31.07 20.00
N GLN A 399 -0.20 32.08 19.19
CA GLN A 399 -1.19 33.11 19.56
C GLN A 399 -2.59 32.51 19.73
N LEU A 400 -2.95 31.52 18.91
CA LEU A 400 -4.21 30.80 19.02
C LEU A 400 -4.20 29.90 20.26
N LEU A 401 -3.10 29.20 20.52
CA LEU A 401 -2.94 28.31 21.67
C LEU A 401 -2.93 29.07 23.01
N ARG A 402 -2.49 30.33 23.06
CA ARG A 402 -2.63 31.18 24.27
C ARG A 402 -4.08 31.36 24.74
N ARG A 403 -5.07 31.21 23.84
CA ARG A 403 -6.50 31.23 24.21
C ARG A 403 -6.91 29.96 24.98
N PHE A 404 -6.14 28.89 24.83
CA PHE A 404 -6.36 27.56 25.39
C PHE A 404 -5.06 27.01 26.03
N PRO A 405 -4.63 27.55 27.19
CA PRO A 405 -3.32 27.21 27.77
C PRO A 405 -3.16 25.73 28.11
N VAL A 406 -4.25 25.01 28.38
CA VAL A 406 -4.24 23.55 28.61
C VAL A 406 -3.98 22.72 27.34
N LEU A 407 -4.26 23.27 26.15
CA LEU A 407 -3.99 22.62 24.87
C LEU A 407 -2.61 22.95 24.31
N GLU A 408 -2.00 24.06 24.74
CA GLU A 408 -0.68 24.50 24.30
C GLU A 408 0.40 23.41 24.39
N PRO A 409 0.61 22.72 25.53
CA PRO A 409 1.62 21.65 25.59
C PRO A 409 1.26 20.43 24.72
N LEU A 410 -0.02 20.21 24.43
CA LEU A 410 -0.51 19.07 23.65
C LEU A 410 -0.59 19.34 22.15
N LEU A 411 -0.45 20.60 21.71
CA LEU A 411 -0.58 21.00 20.31
C LEU A 411 0.61 21.81 19.82
N ARG A 412 1.58 22.13 20.70
CA ARG A 412 2.89 22.62 20.25
C ARG A 412 3.62 21.50 19.51
N ASP A 413 4.27 21.88 18.40
CA ASP A 413 4.99 20.98 17.49
C ASP A 413 6.41 20.67 17.95
#